data_AF-A0A6G1WGL1-F1
#
_entry.id   AF-A0A6G1WGL1-F1
#
_cell.length_a   1.000
_cell.length_b   1.000
_cell.length_c   1.000
_cell.angle_alpha   90.00
_cell.angle_beta   90.00
_cell.angle_gamma   90.00
#
_symmetry.space_group_name_H-M   'P 1'
#
loop_
_entity.id
_entity.type
_entity.pdbx_description
1 polymer ?
#
loop_
_entity_poly.entity_id
_entity_poly.type
_entity_poly.pdbx_seq_one_letter_code
_entity_poly.pdbx_strand_id
1 'polypeptide(L)'
;MPLIKTNTNNPIRGRTIPNSGQRKDCNAVIAQITFADLGRGAGTLHTMGVARVDMQGRTAAGDANIQVQIGKGTVAAAVIFNSVQQTTDPANQRGAANGTVSVLNQSMDSGTVWNLTGTLP
;
A
#
# COMPACT_ATOMS: atom_id res chain seq x y z
N MET A 1 -1.24 16.70 11.49
CA MET A 1 -2.12 16.82 10.30
C MET A 1 -2.89 15.51 10.09
N PRO A 2 -4.16 15.54 9.68
CA PRO A 2 -4.88 14.31 9.37
C PRO A 2 -4.21 13.55 8.21
N LEU A 3 -4.41 12.23 8.15
CA LEU A 3 -3.98 11.43 7.00
C LEU A 3 -4.77 11.83 5.76
N ILE A 4 -4.08 12.14 4.67
CA ILE A 4 -4.66 12.56 3.39
C ILE A 4 -4.39 11.45 2.36
N LYS A 5 -5.45 11.06 1.66
CA LYS A 5 -5.41 10.06 0.58
C LYS A 5 -5.55 10.79 -0.74
N THR A 6 -4.54 10.73 -1.58
CA THR A 6 -4.52 11.44 -2.86
C THR A 6 -4.37 10.47 -4.01
N ASN A 7 -5.33 10.45 -4.92
CA ASN A 7 -5.16 9.75 -6.20
C ASN A 7 -4.17 10.55 -7.07
N THR A 8 -3.09 9.91 -7.52
CA THR A 8 -2.12 10.57 -8.39
C THR A 8 -2.59 10.70 -9.83
N ASN A 9 -3.71 10.05 -10.19
CA ASN A 9 -4.21 9.87 -11.55
C ASN A 9 -3.22 9.17 -12.50
N ASN A 10 -2.10 8.65 -11.98
CA ASN A 10 -1.16 7.89 -12.78
C ASN A 10 -1.62 6.43 -12.86
N PRO A 11 -1.79 5.86 -14.06
CA PRO A 11 -2.19 4.46 -14.20
C PRO A 11 -1.06 3.53 -13.73
N ILE A 12 -1.45 2.40 -13.13
CA ILE A 12 -0.52 1.33 -12.78
C ILE A 12 0.00 0.71 -14.09
N ARG A 13 1.31 0.81 -14.32
CA ARG A 13 1.95 0.19 -15.50
C ARG A 13 1.88 -1.34 -15.37
N GLY A 14 1.43 -2.00 -16.43
CA GLY A 14 1.24 -3.46 -16.41
C GLY A 14 0.13 -3.91 -15.47
N ARG A 15 -0.93 -3.08 -15.31
CA ARG A 15 -2.07 -3.39 -14.45
C ARG A 15 -2.66 -4.75 -14.81
N THR A 16 -2.77 -5.61 -13.81
CA THR A 16 -3.55 -6.85 -13.89
C THR A 16 -4.89 -6.64 -13.20
N ILE A 17 -5.97 -6.98 -13.90
CA ILE A 17 -7.32 -6.91 -13.33
C ILE A 17 -7.60 -8.28 -12.69
N PRO A 18 -7.70 -8.37 -11.36
CA PRO A 18 -7.98 -9.63 -10.69
C PRO A 18 -9.41 -10.09 -10.96
N ASN A 19 -9.61 -11.39 -11.12
CA ASN A 19 -10.95 -11.99 -11.08
C ASN A 19 -11.52 -11.98 -9.64
N SER A 20 -12.77 -12.43 -9.46
CA SER A 20 -13.45 -12.39 -8.16
C SER A 20 -12.68 -13.10 -7.02
N GLY A 21 -12.11 -14.28 -7.30
CA GLY A 21 -11.31 -15.03 -6.32
C GLY A 21 -9.98 -14.33 -6.01
N GLN A 22 -9.27 -13.90 -7.04
CA GLN A 22 -8.02 -13.14 -6.92
C GLN A 22 -8.22 -11.82 -6.16
N ARG A 23 -9.35 -11.14 -6.35
CA ARG A 23 -9.67 -9.90 -5.63
C ARG A 23 -9.88 -10.16 -4.14
N LYS A 24 -10.46 -11.31 -3.78
CA LYS A 24 -10.57 -11.74 -2.38
C LYS A 24 -9.18 -11.97 -1.77
N ASP A 25 -8.28 -12.63 -2.49
CA ASP A 25 -6.89 -12.84 -2.07
C ASP A 25 -6.13 -11.51 -1.94
N CYS A 26 -6.29 -10.59 -2.89
CA CYS A 26 -5.73 -9.24 -2.82
C CYS A 26 -6.21 -8.50 -1.57
N ASN A 27 -7.52 -8.49 -1.31
CA ASN A 27 -8.07 -7.84 -0.12
C ASN A 27 -7.53 -8.48 1.17
N ALA A 28 -7.40 -9.81 1.20
CA ALA A 28 -6.87 -10.53 2.35
C ALA A 28 -5.39 -10.21 2.61
N VAL A 29 -4.54 -10.16 1.57
CA VAL A 29 -3.12 -9.80 1.73
C VAL A 29 -2.94 -8.33 2.09
N ILE A 30 -3.74 -7.43 1.52
CA ILE A 30 -3.71 -6.00 1.87
C ILE A 30 -4.08 -5.83 3.35
N ALA A 31 -5.08 -6.56 3.85
CA ALA A 31 -5.50 -6.48 5.25
C ALA A 31 -4.44 -6.96 6.26
N GLN A 32 -3.41 -7.68 5.83
CA GLN A 32 -2.29 -8.09 6.69
C GLN A 32 -1.24 -6.99 6.88
N ILE A 33 -1.31 -5.89 6.12
CA ILE A 33 -0.34 -4.80 6.22
C ILE A 33 -0.43 -4.17 7.60
N THR A 34 0.70 -4.20 8.30
CA THR A 34 0.87 -3.54 9.60
C THR A 34 1.73 -2.29 9.46
N PHE A 35 1.72 -1.45 10.50
CA PHE A 35 2.61 -0.27 10.54
C PHE A 35 4.09 -0.67 10.47
N ALA A 36 4.47 -1.79 11.10
CA ALA A 36 5.83 -2.29 11.07
C ALA A 36 6.31 -2.58 9.65
N ASP A 37 5.41 -3.01 8.75
CA ASP A 37 5.74 -3.29 7.36
C ASP A 37 6.09 -2.03 6.58
N LEU A 38 5.57 -0.85 6.96
CA LEU A 38 5.96 0.43 6.37
C LEU A 38 7.44 0.76 6.64
N GLY A 39 7.97 0.28 7.78
CA GLY A 39 9.36 0.44 8.18
C GLY A 39 10.31 -0.60 7.57
N ARG A 40 9.80 -1.65 6.90
CA ARG A 40 10.64 -2.71 6.33
C ARG A 40 11.40 -2.23 5.09
N GLY A 41 12.41 -3.02 4.70
CA GLY A 41 13.17 -2.81 3.47
C GLY A 41 12.44 -3.35 2.25
N ALA A 42 13.04 -3.17 1.07
CA ALA A 42 12.51 -3.72 -0.18
C ALA A 42 12.39 -5.25 -0.10
N GLY A 43 11.30 -5.80 -0.62
CA GLY A 43 11.01 -7.24 -0.63
C GLY A 43 9.53 -7.56 -0.45
N THR A 44 9.20 -8.85 -0.48
CA THR A 44 7.85 -9.33 -0.23
C THR A 44 7.50 -9.20 1.25
N LEU A 45 6.45 -8.44 1.55
CA LEU A 45 5.95 -8.22 2.90
C LEU A 45 5.04 -9.38 3.30
N HIS A 46 4.02 -9.67 2.49
CA HIS A 46 3.00 -10.67 2.75
C HIS A 46 2.60 -11.40 1.46
N THR A 47 2.21 -12.67 1.57
CA THR A 47 1.66 -13.46 0.47
C THR A 47 0.42 -14.20 0.93
N MET A 48 -0.70 -14.07 0.21
CA MET A 48 -1.92 -14.82 0.45
C MET A 48 -2.49 -15.36 -0.85
N GLY A 49 -2.65 -16.68 -0.93
CA GLY A 49 -3.12 -17.34 -2.14
C GLY A 49 -2.22 -17.01 -3.32
N VAL A 50 -2.78 -16.37 -4.34
CA VAL A 50 -2.03 -15.93 -5.54
C VAL A 50 -1.59 -14.47 -5.52
N ALA A 51 -1.98 -13.71 -4.48
CA ALA A 51 -1.64 -12.31 -4.32
C ALA A 51 -0.49 -12.12 -3.32
N ARG A 52 0.39 -11.16 -3.57
CA ARG A 52 1.42 -10.74 -2.64
C ARG A 52 1.51 -9.22 -2.55
N VAL A 53 1.92 -8.73 -1.38
CA VAL A 53 2.26 -7.33 -1.14
C VAL A 53 3.77 -7.24 -1.13
N ASP A 54 4.32 -6.47 -2.05
CA ASP A 54 5.76 -6.23 -2.17
C ASP A 54 6.06 -4.76 -1.89
N MET A 55 7.10 -4.51 -1.09
CA MET A 55 7.74 -3.21 -1.01
C MET A 55 8.80 -3.11 -2.11
N GLN A 56 8.58 -2.26 -3.12
CA GLN A 56 9.52 -2.08 -4.24
C GLN A 56 10.76 -1.25 -3.86
N GLY A 57 10.77 -0.69 -2.65
CA GLY A 57 11.83 0.16 -2.13
C GLY A 57 11.30 1.49 -1.63
N ARG A 58 12.23 2.40 -1.36
CA ARG A 58 11.95 3.73 -0.85
C ARG A 58 12.30 4.78 -1.89
N THR A 59 11.53 5.87 -1.94
CA THR A 59 11.90 7.06 -2.72
C THR A 59 13.12 7.73 -2.09
N ALA A 60 13.74 8.68 -2.80
CA ALA A 60 14.83 9.50 -2.24
C ALA A 60 14.42 10.29 -0.99
N ALA A 61 13.11 10.56 -0.82
CA ALA A 61 12.54 11.21 0.36
C ALA A 61 12.21 10.23 1.51
N GLY A 62 12.43 8.93 1.32
CA GLY A 62 12.14 7.88 2.30
C GLY A 62 10.73 7.31 2.24
N ASP A 63 9.92 7.69 1.25
CA ASP A 63 8.54 7.21 1.10
C ASP A 63 8.53 5.74 0.69
N ALA A 64 7.68 4.94 1.33
CA ALA A 64 7.57 3.51 1.05
C ALA A 64 6.68 3.29 -0.19
N ASN A 65 7.24 2.64 -1.21
CA ASN A 65 6.49 2.25 -2.40
C ASN A 65 6.01 0.80 -2.24
N ILE A 66 4.70 0.64 -2.10
CA ILE A 66 4.04 -0.64 -1.84
C ILE A 66 3.21 -1.03 -3.06
N GLN A 67 3.35 -2.26 -3.51
CA GLN A 67 2.61 -2.81 -4.64
C GLN A 67 1.97 -4.13 -4.27
N VAL A 68 0.75 -4.34 -4.74
CA VAL A 68 0.07 -5.63 -4.69
C VAL A 68 0.24 -6.28 -6.05
N GLN A 69 0.78 -7.49 -6.08
CA GLN A 69 1.08 -8.20 -7.30
C GLN A 69 0.41 -9.58 -7.33
N ILE A 70 0.04 -10.02 -8.53
CA ILE A 70 -0.36 -11.39 -8.82
C ILE A 70 0.56 -11.90 -9.92
N GLY A 71 1.36 -12.93 -9.60
CA GLY A 71 2.38 -13.44 -10.53
C GLY A 71 3.42 -12.38 -10.91
N LYS A 72 3.36 -11.90 -12.15
CA LYS A 72 4.23 -10.82 -12.68
C LYS A 72 3.51 -9.48 -12.86
N GLY A 73 2.22 -9.42 -12.57
CA GLY A 73 1.37 -8.26 -12.81
C GLY A 73 1.09 -7.47 -11.54
N THR A 74 0.96 -6.14 -11.67
CA THR A 74 0.62 -5.27 -10.53
C THR A 74 -0.88 -5.00 -10.53
N VAL A 75 -1.53 -5.22 -9.39
CA VAL A 75 -2.97 -5.01 -9.21
C VAL A 75 -3.26 -3.65 -8.58
N ALA A 76 -2.48 -3.30 -7.55
CA ALA A 76 -2.60 -2.04 -6.82
C ALA A 76 -1.21 -1.49 -6.48
N ALA A 77 -1.09 -0.17 -6.36
CA ALA A 77 0.16 0.49 -5.98
C ALA A 77 -0.13 1.73 -5.14
N ALA A 78 0.61 1.88 -4.05
CA ALA A 78 0.53 3.05 -3.20
C ALA A 78 1.91 3.54 -2.74
N VAL A 79 2.04 4.85 -2.58
CA VAL A 79 3.23 5.50 -2.02
C VAL A 79 2.88 6.08 -0.66
N ILE A 80 3.53 5.60 0.39
CA ILE A 80 3.29 6.01 1.77
C ILE A 80 4.41 6.94 2.21
N PHE A 81 4.06 8.20 2.48
CA PHE A 81 5.07 9.22 2.76
C PHE A 81 5.83 8.92 4.05
N ASN A 82 7.11 9.27 4.08
CA ASN A 82 7.97 9.07 5.26
C ASN A 82 7.37 9.71 6.53
N SER A 83 6.67 10.84 6.38
CA SER A 83 5.99 11.54 7.49
C SER A 83 4.95 10.69 8.22
N VAL A 84 4.33 9.74 7.51
CA VAL A 84 3.35 8.79 8.08
C VAL A 84 4.07 7.67 8.85
N GLN A 85 5.30 7.34 8.44
CA GLN A 85 6.11 6.29 9.06
C GLN A 85 6.81 6.76 10.35
N GLN A 86 6.89 8.08 10.57
CA GLN A 86 7.50 8.67 11.77
C GLN A 86 6.55 8.75 12.96
N THR A 87 5.30 8.29 12.83
CA THR A 87 4.33 8.28 13.91
C THR A 87 4.74 7.33 15.04
N THR A 88 4.84 7.87 16.25
CA THR A 88 5.29 7.15 17.45
C THR A 88 4.14 6.62 18.32
N ASP A 89 2.97 7.27 18.28
CA ASP A 89 1.79 6.84 19.04
C ASP A 89 1.18 5.55 18.44
N PRO A 90 1.05 4.45 19.22
CA PRO A 90 0.44 3.20 18.77
C PRO A 90 -0.97 3.34 18.19
N ALA A 91 -1.79 4.28 18.66
CA ALA A 91 -3.13 4.53 18.12
C ALA A 91 -3.03 5.11 16.70
N ASN A 92 -2.09 6.03 16.50
CA ASN A 92 -1.85 6.67 15.22
C ASN A 92 -1.15 5.73 14.23
N GLN A 93 -0.31 4.82 14.71
CA GLN A 93 0.27 3.74 13.90
C GLN A 93 -0.81 2.82 13.30
N ARG A 94 -1.86 2.50 14.06
CA ARG A 94 -3.04 1.78 13.52
C ARG A 94 -3.77 2.60 12.46
N GLY A 95 -3.91 3.90 12.69
CA GLY A 95 -4.46 4.84 11.71
C GLY A 95 -3.68 4.85 10.40
N ALA A 96 -2.35 4.90 10.48
CA ALA A 96 -1.45 4.84 9.33
C ALA A 96 -1.57 3.50 8.57
N ALA A 97 -1.58 2.38 9.28
CA ALA A 97 -1.78 1.05 8.67
C ALA A 97 -3.14 0.96 7.95
N ASN A 98 -4.22 1.37 8.62
CA ASN A 98 -5.57 1.41 8.03
C ASN A 98 -5.64 2.38 6.83
N GLY A 99 -4.91 3.49 6.90
CA GLY A 99 -4.73 4.43 5.78
C GLY A 99 -4.11 3.74 4.57
N THR A 100 -3.02 2.99 4.78
CA THR A 100 -2.31 2.22 3.75
C THR A 100 -3.22 1.17 3.11
N VAL A 101 -3.92 0.39 3.93
CA VAL A 101 -4.93 -0.59 3.47
C VAL A 101 -5.97 0.10 2.59
N SER A 102 -6.48 1.24 3.02
CA SER A 102 -7.51 1.97 2.29
C SER A 102 -7.01 2.51 0.95
N VAL A 103 -5.80 3.07 0.86
CA VAL A 103 -5.29 3.59 -0.41
C VAL A 103 -4.95 2.48 -1.40
N LEU A 104 -4.51 1.32 -0.93
CA LEU A 104 -4.28 0.15 -1.78
C LEU A 104 -5.59 -0.42 -2.33
N ASN A 105 -6.64 -0.49 -1.52
CA ASN A 105 -7.97 -0.89 -2.00
C ASN A 105 -8.53 0.11 -3.02
N GLN A 106 -8.40 1.41 -2.76
CA GLN A 106 -8.80 2.45 -3.71
C GLN A 106 -7.99 2.38 -5.01
N SER A 107 -6.69 2.09 -4.92
CA SER A 107 -5.81 1.89 -6.07
C SER A 107 -6.20 0.67 -6.91
N MET A 108 -6.57 -0.44 -6.27
CA MET A 108 -7.07 -1.63 -6.96
C MET A 108 -8.32 -1.32 -7.78
N ASP A 109 -9.25 -0.55 -7.18
CA ASP A 109 -10.53 -0.20 -7.79
C ASP A 109 -10.35 0.81 -8.94
N SER A 110 -9.59 1.89 -8.72
CA SER A 110 -9.35 2.92 -9.73
C SER A 110 -8.35 2.50 -10.81
N GLY A 111 -7.45 1.57 -10.50
CA GLY A 111 -6.33 1.19 -11.36
C GLY A 111 -5.22 2.25 -11.46
N THR A 112 -5.21 3.21 -10.53
CA THR A 112 -4.22 4.28 -10.46
C THR A 112 -3.38 4.19 -9.20
N VAL A 113 -2.22 4.83 -9.18
CA VAL A 113 -1.36 4.90 -7.99
C VAL A 113 -1.95 5.90 -6.99
N TRP A 114 -2.01 5.54 -5.71
CA TRP A 114 -2.47 6.41 -4.65
C TRP A 114 -1.35 6.78 -3.68
N ASN A 115 -1.42 7.98 -3.13
CA ASN A 115 -0.48 8.45 -2.12
C ASN A 115 -1.19 8.57 -0.77
N LEU A 116 -0.49 8.17 0.29
CA LEU A 116 -0.89 8.46 1.67
C LEU A 116 0.11 9.46 2.26
N THR A 117 -0.37 10.65 2.57
CA THR A 117 0.41 11.73 3.17
C THR A 117 -0.18 12.12 4.53
N GLY A 118 0.58 12.88 5.33
CA GLY A 118 0.12 13.41 6.61
C GLY A 118 1.04 13.05 7.76
N THR A 119 0.74 13.62 8.93
CA THR A 119 1.51 13.46 10.17
C THR A 119 0.55 13.33 11.34
N LEU A 120 0.36 12.12 11.84
CA LEU A 120 -0.33 11.96 13.10
C LEU A 120 0.67 12.21 14.24
N PRO A 121 0.38 13.15 15.18
CA PRO A 121 1.30 13.52 16.26
C PRO A 121 1.59 12.39 17.23
#